data_AF-A0A2G2YX96-F1
#
_entry.id   AF-A0A2G2YX96-F1
#
_cell.length_a   1.000
_cell.length_b   1.000
_cell.length_c   1.000
_cell.angle_alpha   90.00
_cell.angle_beta   90.00
_cell.angle_gamma   90.00
#
_symmetry.space_group_name_H-M   'P 1'
#
loop_
_entity.id
_entity.type
_entity.pdbx_description
1 polymer ?
#
loop_
_entity_poly.entity_id
_entity_poly.type
_entity_poly.pdbx_seq_one_letter_code
_entity_poly.pdbx_strand_id
1 'polypeptide(L)'
;DRSGVDPKDAVAIDDTNLFEKLGLQTFINLSTNFYNRVYGDEEERFQLIFSNSSKEEAIRNQYEFFVQRMGGPNLYSQRKGRTTLINCHRTFPVTHEAAERWLHHMQQALDSTTDIDEDSKTRMNNFFRHTAFFLVLELS
;
A
#
# COMPACT_ATOMS: atom_id res chain seq x y z
N ASP A 1 9.42 -15.38 8.53
CA ASP A 1 8.89 -14.05 8.21
C ASP A 1 8.15 -13.52 9.44
N ARG A 2 8.36 -12.26 9.84
CA ARG A 2 7.64 -11.62 10.97
C ARG A 2 6.22 -11.19 10.59
N SER A 3 5.90 -11.17 9.29
CA SER A 3 4.57 -10.82 8.79
C SER A 3 3.49 -11.87 9.10
N GLY A 4 3.88 -13.15 9.27
CA GLY A 4 2.93 -14.27 9.39
C GLY A 4 2.26 -14.68 8.07
N VAL A 5 2.66 -14.09 6.94
CA VAL A 5 2.21 -14.43 5.59
C VAL A 5 3.22 -15.39 4.95
N ASP A 6 2.75 -16.47 4.32
CA ASP A 6 3.64 -17.31 3.50
C ASP A 6 4.14 -16.48 2.30
N PRO A 7 5.45 -16.44 1.99
CA PRO A 7 5.95 -15.70 0.84
C PRO A 7 5.24 -16.02 -0.48
N LYS A 8 4.70 -17.25 -0.65
CA LYS A 8 3.90 -17.63 -1.82
C LYS A 8 2.59 -16.85 -1.89
N ASP A 9 1.93 -16.64 -0.75
CA ASP A 9 0.68 -15.90 -0.67
C ASP A 9 0.90 -14.40 -0.92
N ALA A 10 2.07 -13.87 -0.54
CA ALA A 10 2.43 -12.47 -0.78
C ALA A 10 2.65 -12.15 -2.27
N VAL A 11 3.10 -13.13 -3.05
CA VAL A 11 3.31 -12.98 -4.51
C VAL A 11 2.13 -13.49 -5.33
N ALA A 12 1.08 -14.02 -4.71
CA ALA A 12 -0.13 -14.50 -5.40
C ALA A 12 -0.89 -13.38 -6.15
N ILE A 13 -0.55 -12.11 -5.92
CA ILE A 13 -1.01 -11.00 -6.78
C ILE A 13 -0.49 -11.11 -8.23
N ASP A 14 0.54 -11.92 -8.50
CA ASP A 14 1.12 -12.14 -9.83
C ASP A 14 0.38 -13.24 -10.63
N ASP A 15 -0.46 -14.04 -9.97
CA ASP A 15 -1.22 -15.12 -10.63
C ASP A 15 -2.43 -14.59 -11.42
N THR A 16 -2.77 -13.30 -11.26
CA THR A 16 -3.91 -12.68 -11.93
C THR A 16 -3.63 -11.21 -12.23
N ASN A 17 -4.17 -10.69 -13.33
CA ASN A 17 -4.10 -9.26 -13.61
C ASN A 17 -5.19 -8.53 -12.81
N LEU A 18 -4.88 -8.15 -11.56
CA LEU A 18 -5.81 -7.42 -10.70
C LEU A 18 -6.21 -6.06 -11.29
N PHE A 19 -5.36 -5.41 -12.08
CA PHE A 19 -5.72 -4.18 -12.77
C PHE A 19 -6.82 -4.41 -13.81
N GLU A 20 -6.71 -5.44 -14.64
CA GLU A 20 -7.77 -5.79 -15.60
C GLU A 20 -9.07 -6.17 -14.89
N LYS A 21 -8.98 -6.85 -13.73
CA LYS A 21 -10.13 -7.29 -12.94
C LYS A 21 -10.85 -6.12 -12.25
N LEU A 22 -10.10 -5.19 -11.66
CA LEU A 22 -10.64 -4.16 -10.76
C LEU A 22 -10.76 -2.77 -11.42
N GLY A 23 -9.97 -2.51 -12.46
CA GLY A 23 -9.92 -1.22 -13.15
C GLY A 23 -9.26 -0.08 -12.34
N LEU A 24 -8.85 0.98 -13.04
CA LEU A 24 -8.12 2.11 -12.47
C LEU A 24 -8.87 2.80 -11.31
N GLN A 25 -10.17 3.02 -11.45
CA GLN A 25 -10.95 3.78 -10.48
C GLN A 25 -10.95 3.11 -9.10
N THR A 26 -10.90 1.79 -9.04
CA THR A 26 -10.85 1.03 -7.78
C THR A 26 -9.57 1.31 -7.00
N PHE A 27 -8.41 1.40 -7.67
CA PHE A 27 -7.14 1.75 -7.02
C PHE A 27 -7.14 3.21 -6.53
N ILE A 28 -7.71 4.13 -7.31
CA ILE A 28 -7.85 5.54 -6.90
C ILE A 28 -8.73 5.62 -5.65
N ASN A 29 -9.88 4.93 -5.64
CA ASN A 29 -10.81 4.90 -4.52
C ASN A 29 -10.16 4.30 -3.27
N LEU A 30 -9.48 3.15 -3.41
CA LEU A 30 -8.78 2.50 -2.32
C LEU A 30 -7.73 3.41 -1.69
N SER A 31 -6.83 3.99 -2.48
CA SER A 31 -5.79 4.87 -1.96
C SER A 31 -6.35 6.17 -1.37
N THR A 32 -7.43 6.70 -1.94
CA THR A 32 -8.12 7.87 -1.39
C THR A 32 -8.73 7.56 -0.01
N ASN A 33 -9.43 6.43 0.10
CA ASN A 33 -10.01 5.97 1.37
C ASN A 33 -8.92 5.72 2.41
N PHE A 34 -7.85 5.02 2.03
CA PHE A 34 -6.69 4.78 2.87
C PHE A 34 -6.08 6.08 3.41
N TYR A 35 -5.77 7.05 2.56
CA TYR A 35 -5.16 8.31 3.02
C TYR A 35 -6.15 9.26 3.71
N ASN A 36 -7.46 9.14 3.48
CA ASN A 36 -8.44 9.81 4.32
C ASN A 36 -8.30 9.36 5.78
N ARG A 37 -8.07 8.07 6.01
CA ARG A 37 -7.86 7.50 7.35
C ARG A 37 -6.51 7.87 7.93
N VAL A 38 -5.42 7.76 7.14
CA VAL A 38 -4.06 8.15 7.59
C VAL A 38 -3.99 9.61 8.01
N TYR A 39 -4.52 10.54 7.21
CA TYR A 39 -4.48 11.96 7.56
C TYR A 39 -5.52 12.35 8.63
N GLY A 40 -6.52 11.50 8.87
CA GLY A 40 -7.50 11.63 9.95
C GLY A 40 -7.13 10.85 11.21
N ASP A 41 -5.93 10.25 11.27
CA ASP A 41 -5.49 9.49 12.43
C ASP A 41 -5.20 10.42 13.62
N GLU A 42 -5.71 10.05 14.80
CA GLU A 42 -5.51 10.77 16.06
C GLU A 42 -4.18 10.40 16.74
N GLU A 43 -3.50 9.33 16.31
CA GLU A 43 -2.18 8.97 16.81
C GLU A 43 -1.12 9.89 16.17
N GLU A 44 -0.64 10.85 16.96
CA GLU A 44 0.25 11.92 16.52
C GLU A 44 1.59 11.39 15.97
N ARG A 45 2.18 10.36 16.57
CA ARG A 45 3.49 9.82 16.15
C ARG A 45 3.42 9.21 14.75
N PHE A 46 2.32 8.55 14.41
CA PHE A 46 2.04 7.97 13.11
C PHE A 46 1.70 9.07 12.10
N GLN A 47 0.84 10.02 12.47
CA GLN A 47 0.48 11.14 11.60
C GLN A 47 1.72 11.96 11.19
N LEU A 48 2.64 12.21 12.12
CA LEU A 48 3.87 12.98 11.87
C LEU A 48 4.76 12.36 10.79
N ILE A 49 4.69 11.05 10.55
CA ILE A 49 5.41 10.37 9.45
C ILE A 49 5.03 11.00 8.08
N PHE A 50 3.79 11.45 7.94
CA PHE A 50 3.24 11.98 6.69
C PHE A 50 3.26 13.51 6.60
N SER A 51 3.74 14.21 7.64
CA SER A 51 3.70 15.68 7.77
C SER A 51 4.38 16.45 6.63
N ASN A 52 5.42 15.87 6.03
CA ASN A 52 6.16 16.48 4.92
C ASN A 52 5.60 16.13 3.52
N SER A 53 4.48 15.41 3.46
CA SER A 53 3.84 15.02 2.20
C SER A 53 2.43 15.63 2.11
N SER A 54 2.06 16.15 0.93
CA SER A 54 0.65 16.47 0.68
C SER A 54 -0.15 15.18 0.52
N LYS A 55 -1.40 15.21 1.01
CA LYS A 55 -2.31 14.06 0.94
C LYS A 55 -2.56 13.65 -0.49
N GLU A 56 -2.74 14.61 -1.39
CA GLU A 56 -3.03 14.39 -2.81
C GLU A 56 -1.85 13.71 -3.52
N GLU A 57 -0.62 14.11 -3.22
CA GLU A 57 0.57 13.50 -3.79
C GLU A 57 0.80 12.09 -3.22
N ALA A 58 0.50 11.88 -1.92
CA ALA A 58 0.59 10.57 -1.29
C ALA A 58 -0.41 9.57 -1.91
N ILE A 59 -1.67 10.00 -2.09
CA ILE A 59 -2.71 9.24 -2.82
C ILE A 59 -2.22 8.88 -4.22
N ARG A 60 -1.72 9.87 -4.96
CA ARG A 60 -1.23 9.69 -6.33
C ARG A 60 -0.08 8.69 -6.41
N ASN A 61 0.91 8.85 -5.54
CA ASN A 61 2.05 7.94 -5.48
C ASN A 61 1.61 6.50 -5.23
N GLN A 62 0.67 6.29 -4.30
CA GLN A 62 0.25 4.95 -3.93
C GLN A 62 -0.57 4.27 -5.03
N TYR A 63 -1.62 4.91 -5.57
CA TYR A 63 -2.43 4.24 -6.60
C TYR A 63 -1.62 4.00 -7.88
N GLU A 64 -0.74 4.92 -8.28
CA GLU A 64 0.10 4.71 -9.47
C GLU A 64 1.06 3.54 -9.26
N PHE A 65 1.60 3.38 -8.05
CA PHE A 65 2.43 2.23 -7.70
C PHE A 65 1.62 0.92 -7.73
N PHE A 66 0.43 0.90 -7.14
CA PHE A 66 -0.43 -0.30 -7.14
C PHE A 66 -0.87 -0.68 -8.56
N VAL A 67 -1.34 0.28 -9.36
CA VAL A 67 -1.68 0.06 -10.78
C VAL A 67 -0.51 -0.57 -11.51
N GLN A 68 0.69 -0.01 -11.37
CA GLN A 68 1.89 -0.57 -12.00
C GLN A 68 2.24 -1.97 -11.47
N ARG A 69 2.17 -2.19 -10.15
CA ARG A 69 2.55 -3.47 -9.52
C ARG A 69 1.55 -4.58 -9.84
N MET A 70 0.29 -4.25 -10.08
CA MET A 70 -0.81 -5.21 -10.14
C MET A 70 -1.36 -5.40 -11.56
N GLY A 71 -0.52 -5.20 -12.58
CA GLY A 71 -0.79 -5.56 -13.98
C GLY A 71 -1.26 -4.43 -14.90
N GLY A 72 -1.29 -3.20 -14.40
CA GLY A 72 -1.66 -2.01 -15.17
C GLY A 72 -0.47 -1.28 -15.82
N PRO A 73 -0.72 -0.09 -16.42
CA PRO A 73 0.33 0.72 -17.02
C PRO A 73 1.36 1.21 -16.00
N ASN A 74 2.58 1.48 -16.48
CA ASN A 74 3.74 1.92 -15.68
C ASN A 74 3.66 3.40 -15.21
N LEU A 75 2.52 3.82 -14.65
CA LEU A 75 2.24 5.22 -14.29
C LEU A 75 3.27 5.79 -13.31
N TYR A 76 3.59 5.03 -12.25
CA TYR A 76 4.51 5.48 -11.21
C TYR A 76 5.91 5.73 -11.76
N SER A 77 6.48 4.73 -12.45
CA SER A 77 7.85 4.83 -12.97
C SER A 77 7.98 5.81 -14.12
N GLN A 78 6.92 6.05 -14.91
CA GLN A 78 6.90 7.10 -15.92
C GLN A 78 7.01 8.50 -15.30
N ARG A 79 6.38 8.73 -14.15
CA ARG A 79 6.38 10.06 -13.49
C ARG A 79 7.55 10.26 -12.53
N LYS A 80 7.91 9.24 -11.74
CA LYS A 80 8.87 9.33 -10.63
C LYS A 80 10.21 8.67 -10.93
N GLY A 81 10.34 7.98 -12.06
CA GLY A 81 11.50 7.16 -12.38
C GLY A 81 11.47 5.81 -11.67
N ARG A 82 12.46 4.95 -11.98
CA ARG A 82 12.61 3.66 -11.33
C ARG A 82 13.33 3.83 -9.99
N THR A 83 12.72 3.34 -8.92
CA THR A 83 13.28 3.32 -7.57
C THR A 83 12.76 2.09 -6.84
N THR A 84 13.43 1.68 -5.76
CA THR A 84 12.97 0.60 -4.89
C THR A 84 12.08 1.16 -3.79
N LEU A 85 11.15 0.33 -3.28
CA LEU A 85 10.33 0.71 -2.13
C LEU A 85 11.20 1.07 -0.92
N ILE A 86 12.30 0.35 -0.68
CA ILE A 86 13.25 0.66 0.39
C ILE A 86 13.76 2.11 0.25
N ASN A 87 14.23 2.51 -0.94
CA ASN A 87 14.73 3.87 -1.16
C ASN A 87 13.64 4.93 -0.98
N CYS A 88 12.40 4.63 -1.38
CA CYS A 88 11.25 5.52 -1.13
C CYS A 88 10.94 5.72 0.36
N HIS A 89 11.31 4.76 1.22
CA HIS A 89 10.94 4.77 2.64
C HIS A 89 12.11 5.05 3.60
N ARG A 90 13.36 5.15 3.11
CA ARG A 90 14.57 5.34 3.93
C ARG A 90 14.56 6.52 4.90
N THR A 91 13.79 7.57 4.60
CA THR A 91 13.73 8.78 5.43
C THR A 91 12.64 8.73 6.48
N PHE A 92 11.81 7.70 6.51
CA PHE A 92 10.69 7.58 7.43
C PHE A 92 10.98 6.54 8.53
N PRO A 93 10.48 6.74 9.75
CA PRO A 93 10.60 5.75 10.82
C PRO A 93 9.62 4.59 10.59
N VAL A 94 10.00 3.61 9.78
CA VAL A 94 9.19 2.41 9.48
C VAL A 94 9.34 1.37 10.60
N THR A 95 8.79 1.69 11.77
CA THR A 95 8.79 0.79 12.93
C THR A 95 7.73 -0.31 12.78
N HIS A 96 7.82 -1.36 13.59
CA HIS A 96 6.77 -2.38 13.70
C HIS A 96 5.39 -1.76 14.05
N GLU A 97 5.37 -0.77 14.94
CA GLU A 97 4.15 -0.05 15.34
C GLU A 97 3.55 0.72 14.15
N ALA A 98 4.39 1.43 13.39
CA ALA A 98 3.97 2.15 12.19
C ALA A 98 3.44 1.21 11.10
N ALA A 99 4.07 0.05 10.92
CA ALA A 99 3.60 -0.96 9.97
C ALA A 99 2.22 -1.52 10.34
N GLU A 100 2.00 -1.91 11.59
CA GLU A 100 0.68 -2.39 12.03
C GLU A 100 -0.39 -1.29 11.93
N ARG A 101 -0.05 -0.04 12.26
CA ARG A 101 -1.00 1.09 12.12
C ARG A 101 -1.34 1.37 10.66
N TRP A 102 -0.37 1.29 9.75
CA TRP A 102 -0.60 1.38 8.31
C TRP A 102 -1.51 0.25 7.83
N LEU A 103 -1.26 -0.99 8.25
CA LEU A 103 -2.05 -2.15 7.87
C LEU A 103 -3.49 -2.07 8.40
N HIS A 104 -3.69 -1.53 9.60
CA HIS A 104 -5.02 -1.27 10.15
C HIS A 104 -5.87 -0.37 9.22
N HIS A 105 -5.31 0.75 8.76
CA HIS A 105 -6.00 1.66 7.84
C HIS A 105 -6.24 1.03 6.48
N MET A 106 -5.28 0.25 5.97
CA MET A 106 -5.44 -0.43 4.69
C MET A 106 -6.51 -1.52 4.74
N GLN A 107 -6.59 -2.28 5.84
CA GLN A 107 -7.66 -3.25 6.06
C GLN A 107 -9.04 -2.57 6.01
N GLN A 108 -9.23 -1.48 6.76
CA GLN A 108 -10.48 -0.74 6.74
C GLN A 108 -10.82 -0.14 5.37
N ALA A 109 -9.80 0.29 4.61
CA ALA A 109 -9.99 0.79 3.26
C ALA A 109 -10.41 -0.33 2.29
N LEU A 110 -9.80 -1.52 2.38
CA LEU A 110 -10.21 -2.71 1.62
C LEU A 110 -11.64 -3.13 1.97
N ASP A 111 -11.97 -3.19 3.26
CA ASP A 111 -13.30 -3.62 3.75
C ASP A 111 -14.41 -2.69 3.24
N SER A 112 -14.13 -1.39 3.14
CA SER A 112 -15.10 -0.38 2.69
C SER A 112 -15.10 -0.13 1.18
N THR A 113 -14.20 -0.73 0.42
CA THR A 113 -14.17 -0.60 -1.06
C THR A 113 -14.94 -1.76 -1.69
N THR A 114 -16.18 -1.50 -2.10
CA THR A 114 -17.13 -2.53 -2.59
C THR A 114 -16.76 -3.14 -3.94
N ASP A 115 -15.92 -2.45 -4.72
CA ASP A 115 -15.53 -2.88 -6.07
C ASP A 115 -14.41 -3.93 -6.06
N ILE A 116 -13.93 -4.34 -4.87
CA ILE A 116 -12.90 -5.36 -4.70
C ILE A 116 -13.56 -6.63 -4.16
N ASP A 117 -13.47 -7.73 -4.91
CA ASP A 117 -13.94 -9.04 -4.46
C ASP A 117 -13.02 -9.67 -3.40
N GLU A 118 -13.53 -10.64 -2.65
CA GLU A 118 -12.84 -11.22 -1.49
C GLU A 118 -11.51 -11.93 -1.82
N ASP A 119 -11.40 -12.59 -2.98
CA ASP A 119 -10.14 -13.18 -3.43
C ASP A 119 -9.09 -12.09 -3.69
N SER A 120 -9.48 -11.02 -4.38
CA SER A 120 -8.61 -9.85 -4.61
C SER A 120 -8.20 -9.18 -3.29
N LYS A 121 -9.13 -8.99 -2.34
CA LYS A 121 -8.81 -8.43 -1.01
C LYS A 121 -7.77 -9.27 -0.29
N THR A 122 -7.92 -10.60 -0.31
CA THR A 122 -7.00 -11.53 0.36
C THR A 122 -5.60 -11.44 -0.26
N ARG A 123 -5.50 -11.48 -1.60
CA ARG A 123 -4.21 -11.34 -2.30
C ARG A 123 -3.53 -10.00 -1.99
N MET A 124 -4.29 -8.91 -2.06
CA MET A 124 -3.78 -7.57 -1.76
C MET A 124 -3.32 -7.44 -0.31
N ASN A 125 -4.10 -7.94 0.65
CA ASN A 125 -3.74 -7.90 2.06
C ASN A 125 -2.47 -8.70 2.37
N ASN A 126 -2.33 -9.91 1.81
CA ASN A 126 -1.12 -10.72 1.94
C ASN A 126 0.11 -9.98 1.39
N PHE A 127 -0.01 -9.40 0.19
CA PHE A 127 1.04 -8.57 -0.40
C PHE A 127 1.41 -7.37 0.49
N PHE A 128 0.42 -6.62 0.97
CA PHE A 128 0.63 -5.43 1.80
C PHE A 128 1.29 -5.78 3.14
N ARG A 129 0.77 -6.79 3.84
CA ARG A 129 1.30 -7.23 5.14
C ARG A 129 2.74 -7.72 5.00
N HIS A 130 3.01 -8.58 4.02
CA HIS A 130 4.38 -9.05 3.77
C HIS A 130 5.32 -7.87 3.43
N THR A 131 4.90 -6.97 2.55
CA THR A 131 5.71 -5.81 2.13
C THR A 131 5.97 -4.83 3.29
N ALA A 132 4.98 -4.57 4.14
CA ALA A 132 5.14 -3.68 5.30
C ALA A 132 6.21 -4.21 6.26
N PHE A 133 6.16 -5.51 6.60
CA PHE A 133 7.14 -6.12 7.48
C PHE A 133 8.50 -6.34 6.83
N PHE A 134 8.55 -6.53 5.51
CA PHE A 134 9.81 -6.47 4.76
C PHE A 134 10.48 -5.10 4.92
N LEU A 135 9.73 -4.00 4.76
CA LEU A 135 10.27 -2.65 4.97
C LEU A 135 10.74 -2.42 6.41
N VAL A 136 10.01 -2.93 7.41
CA VAL A 136 10.45 -2.88 8.81
C VAL A 136 11.82 -3.55 8.97
N LEU A 137 12.03 -4.73 8.39
CA LEU A 137 13.30 -5.46 8.50
C LEU A 137 14.45 -4.78 7.77
N GLU A 138 14.20 -4.19 6.60
CA GLU A 138 15.23 -3.57 5.76
C GLU A 138 15.61 -2.15 6.22
N LEU A 139 14.76 -1.51 7.02
CA LEU A 139 14.95 -0.13 7.48
C LEU A 139 15.14 0.00 9.00
N SER A 140 15.09 -1.12 9.74
CA SER A 140 15.39 -1.18 11.19
C SER A 140 16.88 -1.20 11.51
#